data_AF-A0A1F9VN04-F1
#
_entry.id   AF-A0A1F9VN04-F1
#
_cell.length_a   1.000
_cell.length_b   1.000
_cell.length_c   1.000
_cell.angle_alpha   90.00
_cell.angle_beta   90.00
_cell.angle_gamma   90.00
#
_symmetry.space_group_name_H-M   'P 1'
#
loop_
_entity.id
_entity.type
_entity.pdbx_description
1 polymer ?
#
loop_
_entity_poly.entity_id
_entity_poly.type
_entity_poly.pdbx_seq_one_letter_code
_entity_poly.pdbx_strand_id
1 'polypeptide(L)'
;MQKKLFKHGGSYAVDLPVSFVRDLPSKTVVVEKDREKIVIVPKRELDNIEQEPEFGAFVAALLHDAMKRPAKLRGVKDVWDKEWDELLKGVPGGKD
;
A
#
# COMPACT_ATOMS: atom_id res chain seq x y z
N MET A 1 10.87 27.22 -12.31
CA MET A 1 9.43 26.95 -12.28
C MET A 1 9.11 26.34 -10.92
N GLN A 2 8.42 27.05 -10.03
CA GLN A 2 8.13 26.58 -8.68
C GLN A 2 7.00 25.54 -8.76
N LYS A 3 7.26 24.28 -8.37
CA LYS A 3 6.23 23.23 -8.37
C LYS A 3 5.24 23.54 -7.25
N LYS A 4 4.01 23.94 -7.59
CA LYS A 4 2.98 24.32 -6.63
C LYS A 4 2.10 23.11 -6.28
N LEU A 5 1.93 22.85 -4.99
CA LEU A 5 0.94 21.90 -4.49
C LEU A 5 -0.47 22.50 -4.65
N PHE A 6 -1.39 21.72 -5.19
CA PHE A 6 -2.80 22.10 -5.33
C PHE A 6 -3.72 20.94 -4.91
N LYS A 7 -5.02 21.21 -4.76
CA LYS A 7 -6.03 20.19 -4.47
C LYS A 7 -6.61 19.63 -5.76
N HIS A 8 -6.67 18.31 -5.87
CA HIS A 8 -7.34 17.61 -6.97
C HIS A 8 -8.22 16.50 -6.39
N GLY A 9 -9.54 16.67 -6.49
CA GLY A 9 -10.48 15.84 -5.74
C GLY A 9 -10.23 15.95 -4.23
N GLY A 10 -10.10 14.80 -3.55
CA GLY A 10 -9.83 14.72 -2.11
C GLY A 10 -8.36 14.86 -1.70
N SER A 11 -7.41 14.85 -2.65
CA SER A 11 -5.98 14.72 -2.37
C SER A 11 -5.17 15.96 -2.80
N TYR A 12 -3.94 16.07 -2.30
CA TYR A 12 -2.96 17.02 -2.81
C TYR A 12 -2.30 16.49 -4.08
N ALA A 13 -2.00 17.36 -5.02
CA ALA A 13 -1.39 17.07 -6.31
C ALA A 13 -0.31 18.10 -6.66
N VAL A 14 0.57 17.73 -7.58
CA VAL A 14 1.62 18.59 -8.13
C VAL A 14 1.75 18.35 -9.63
N ASP A 15 1.99 19.41 -10.39
CA ASP A 15 2.23 19.28 -11.82
C ASP A 15 3.64 18.72 -12.07
N LEU A 16 3.71 17.70 -12.91
CA LEU A 16 4.96 17.11 -13.38
C LEU A 16 5.18 17.46 -14.86
N PRO A 17 6.45 17.69 -15.28
CA PRO A 17 6.75 17.89 -16.69
C PRO A 17 6.27 16.71 -17.53
N VAL A 18 5.70 16.98 -18.71
CA VAL A 18 5.22 15.93 -19.63
C VAL A 18 6.34 14.94 -19.98
N SER A 19 7.57 15.43 -20.12
CA SER A 19 8.75 14.59 -20.36
C SER A 19 9.00 13.55 -19.27
N PHE A 20 8.65 13.86 -18.01
CA PHE A 20 8.78 12.92 -16.91
C PHE A 20 7.81 11.74 -17.07
N VAL A 21 6.62 11.98 -17.61
CA VAL A 21 5.55 10.96 -17.72
C VAL A 21 5.65 10.16 -19.02
N ARG A 22 6.10 10.79 -20.10
CA ARG A 22 6.11 10.19 -21.45
C ARG A 22 6.95 8.92 -21.53
N ASP A 23 8.06 8.88 -20.81
CA ASP A 23 9.06 7.82 -20.91
C ASP A 23 8.94 6.81 -19.74
N LEU A 24 7.85 6.87 -18.96
CA LEU A 24 7.62 5.92 -17.86
C LEU A 24 7.06 4.59 -18.38
N PRO A 25 7.59 3.44 -17.93
CA PRO A 25 7.05 2.13 -18.26
C PRO A 25 5.64 1.92 -17.69
N SER A 26 5.30 2.60 -16.59
CA SER A 26 3.95 2.60 -16.01
C SER A 26 3.60 4.00 -15.50
N LYS A 27 2.30 4.29 -15.37
CA LYS A 27 1.82 5.54 -14.74
C LYS A 27 1.90 5.51 -13.20
N THR A 28 2.55 4.49 -12.64
CA THR A 28 2.72 4.31 -11.21
C THR A 28 4.10 4.80 -10.79
N VAL A 29 4.16 5.51 -9.67
CA VAL A 29 5.39 6.10 -9.13
C VAL A 29 5.51 5.76 -7.65
N VAL A 30 6.74 5.71 -7.16
CA VAL A 30 7.05 5.67 -5.74
C VAL A 30 7.35 7.09 -5.27
N VAL A 31 6.80 7.46 -4.11
CA VAL A 31 7.02 8.76 -3.48
C VAL A 31 7.84 8.53 -2.22
N GLU A 32 9.11 8.92 -2.26
CA GLU A 32 10.02 8.82 -1.13
C GLU A 32 10.15 10.18 -0.45
N LYS A 33 10.22 10.17 0.88
CA LYS A 33 10.51 11.35 1.67
C LYS A 33 11.95 11.28 2.17
N ASP A 34 12.81 12.08 1.57
CA ASP A 34 14.13 12.39 2.13
C ASP A 34 14.00 13.64 3.02
N ARG A 35 14.92 13.83 3.98
CA ARG A 35 14.79 14.81 5.08
C ARG A 35 14.44 16.24 4.64
N GLU A 36 14.82 16.62 3.42
CA GLU A 36 14.61 17.97 2.86
C GLU A 36 13.76 17.99 1.58
N LYS A 37 13.41 16.82 1.02
CA LYS A 37 12.77 16.75 -0.30
C LYS A 37 11.85 15.55 -0.45
N ILE A 38 10.81 15.74 -1.27
CA ILE A 38 9.99 14.64 -1.78
C ILE A 38 10.58 14.22 -3.12
N VAL A 39 10.94 12.94 -3.23
CA VAL A 39 11.47 12.33 -4.45
C VAL A 39 10.38 11.47 -5.07
N ILE A 40 10.12 11.67 -6.35
CA ILE A 40 9.13 10.89 -7.11
C ILE A 40 9.90 10.12 -8.18
N VAL A 41 9.86 8.80 -8.12
CA VAL A 41 10.58 7.91 -9.05
C VAL A 41 9.61 6.94 -9.75
N PRO A 42 9.93 6.50 -10.98
CA PRO A 42 9.14 5.47 -11.66
C PRO A 42 9.09 4.18 -10.81
N LYS A 43 7.92 3.55 -10.69
CA LYS A 43 7.81 2.23 -10.05
C LYS A 43 8.51 1.17 -10.92
N ARG A 44 9.42 0.40 -10.31
CA ARG A 44 10.11 -0.76 -10.88
C ARG A 44 9.35 -2.04 -10.52
N GLU A 45 9.59 -3.12 -11.28
CA GLU A 45 8.98 -4.42 -11.00
C GLU A 45 9.36 -4.99 -9.63
N LEU A 46 10.56 -4.65 -9.15
CA LEU A 46 11.06 -5.09 -7.84
C LEU A 46 10.55 -4.24 -6.67
N ASP A 47 9.89 -3.11 -6.94
CA ASP A 47 9.30 -2.25 -5.90
C ASP A 47 8.01 -2.94 -5.40
N ASN A 48 8.19 -3.92 -4.51
CA ASN A 48 7.12 -4.64 -3.85
C ASN A 48 6.84 -4.03 -2.46
N ILE A 49 5.64 -4.29 -1.93
CA ILE A 49 5.22 -3.74 -0.64
C ILE A 49 6.18 -4.17 0.50
N GLU A 50 6.86 -5.31 0.34
CA GLU A 50 7.79 -5.87 1.34
C GLU A 50 9.05 -5.01 1.53
N GLN A 51 9.39 -4.18 0.55
CA GLN A 51 10.52 -3.26 0.60
C GLN A 51 10.17 -1.90 1.25
N GLU A 52 8.89 -1.63 1.53
CA GLU A 52 8.50 -0.40 2.21
C GLU A 52 8.98 -0.41 3.68
N PRO A 53 9.60 0.66 4.19
CA PRO A 53 10.06 0.74 5.59
C PRO A 53 8.94 0.45 6.61
N GLU A 54 7.71 0.81 6.25
CA GLU A 54 6.50 0.63 7.06
C GLU A 54 5.93 -0.79 6.98
N PHE A 55 6.38 -1.63 6.06
CA PHE A 55 5.83 -2.98 5.86
C PHE A 55 5.89 -3.83 7.12
N GLY A 56 7.02 -3.83 7.82
CA GLY A 56 7.17 -4.56 9.08
C GLY A 56 6.16 -4.10 10.14
N ALA A 57 5.92 -2.79 10.23
CA ALA A 57 4.93 -2.23 11.16
C ALA A 57 3.49 -2.58 10.73
N PHE A 58 3.22 -2.58 9.43
CA PHE A 58 1.94 -3.01 8.86
C PHE A 58 1.64 -4.48 9.19
N VAL A 59 2.59 -5.39 8.94
CA VAL A 59 2.44 -6.82 9.26
C VAL A 59 2.28 -7.02 10.77
N ALA A 60 3.04 -6.32 11.60
CA ALA A 60 2.90 -6.40 13.06
C ALA A 60 1.53 -5.94 13.55
N ALA A 61 1.00 -4.85 12.99
CA ALA A 61 -0.34 -4.36 13.31
C ALA A 61 -1.43 -5.35 12.88
N LEU A 62 -1.29 -5.93 11.69
CA LEU A 62 -2.19 -6.95 11.17
C LEU A 62 -2.18 -8.21 12.05
N LEU A 63 -1.00 -8.71 12.43
CA LEU A 63 -0.84 -9.86 13.34
C LEU A 63 -1.45 -9.59 14.71
N HIS A 64 -1.25 -8.39 15.25
CA HIS A 64 -1.82 -8.02 16.53
C HIS A 64 -3.35 -7.95 16.49
N ASP A 65 -3.95 -7.39 15.43
CA ASP A 65 -5.41 -7.39 15.27
C ASP A 65 -5.95 -8.81 15.02
N ALA A 66 -5.24 -9.62 14.23
CA ALA A 66 -5.55 -11.03 13.98
C ALA A 66 -5.56 -11.86 15.27
N MET A 67 -4.61 -11.67 16.17
CA MET A 67 -4.59 -12.38 17.47
C MET A 67 -5.72 -11.92 18.40
N LYS A 68 -6.08 -10.64 18.38
CA LYS A 68 -7.15 -10.09 19.24
C LYS A 68 -8.55 -10.35 18.70
N ARG A 69 -8.69 -10.43 17.38
CA ARG A 69 -9.96 -10.56 16.66
C ARG A 69 -9.80 -11.57 15.53
N PRO A 70 -9.52 -12.85 15.86
CA PRO A 70 -9.21 -13.87 14.85
C PRO A 70 -10.37 -14.11 13.87
N ALA A 71 -11.60 -13.83 14.32
CA ALA A 71 -12.80 -13.67 13.51
C ALA A 71 -12.65 -12.82 12.24
N LYS A 72 -11.93 -11.70 12.32
CA LYS A 72 -11.81 -10.74 11.22
C LYS A 72 -10.96 -11.26 10.07
N LEU A 73 -10.11 -12.26 10.32
CA LEU A 73 -9.31 -12.91 9.29
C LEU A 73 -10.18 -13.55 8.20
N ARG A 74 -11.36 -14.06 8.58
CA ARG A 74 -12.36 -14.59 7.62
C ARG A 74 -13.20 -13.52 6.93
N GLY A 75 -13.19 -12.29 7.43
CA GLY A 75 -13.93 -11.17 6.85
C GLY A 75 -13.30 -10.64 5.56
N VAL A 76 -12.02 -10.96 5.30
CA VAL A 76 -11.26 -10.51 4.14
C VAL A 76 -11.43 -11.48 2.96
N LYS A 77 -12.69 -11.86 2.67
CA LYS A 77 -13.05 -12.86 1.64
C LYS A 77 -12.55 -12.55 0.23
N ASP A 78 -12.24 -11.29 -0.06
CA ASP A 78 -11.79 -10.86 -1.39
C ASP A 78 -10.28 -11.01 -1.62
N VAL A 79 -9.50 -11.34 -0.58
CA VAL A 79 -8.03 -11.38 -0.68
C VAL A 79 -7.51 -12.82 -0.58
N TRP A 80 -8.26 -13.74 0.00
CA TRP A 80 -7.76 -15.05 0.41
C TRP A 80 -8.38 -16.16 -0.46
N ASP A 81 -7.53 -16.96 -1.10
CA ASP A 81 -7.95 -18.10 -1.91
C ASP A 81 -8.37 -19.31 -1.06
N LYS A 82 -8.76 -20.41 -1.72
CA LYS A 82 -9.23 -21.64 -1.05
C LYS A 82 -8.18 -22.29 -0.14
N GLU A 83 -6.90 -22.00 -0.31
CA GLU A 83 -5.83 -22.57 0.53
C GLU A 83 -5.88 -21.97 1.95
N TRP A 84 -6.32 -20.72 2.06
CA TRP A 84 -6.49 -20.04 3.34
C TRP A 84 -7.66 -20.59 4.16
N ASP A 85 -8.71 -21.11 3.52
CA ASP A 85 -9.85 -21.71 4.22
C ASP A 85 -9.42 -22.94 5.05
N GLU A 86 -8.46 -23.72 4.56
CA GLU A 86 -7.89 -24.85 5.30
C GLU A 86 -6.98 -24.39 6.43
N LEU A 87 -6.16 -23.35 6.20
CA LEU A 87 -5.28 -22.78 7.23
C LEU A 87 -6.03 -22.12 8.39
N LEU A 88 -7.22 -21.57 8.12
CA LEU A 88 -8.10 -20.97 9.13
C LEU A 88 -9.09 -21.95 9.76
N LYS A 89 -8.92 -23.25 9.54
CA LYS A 89 -9.77 -24.29 10.15
C LYS A 89 -9.56 -24.30 11.66
N GLY A 90 -10.58 -23.89 12.41
CA GLY A 90 -10.52 -23.78 13.88
C GLY A 90 -10.54 -22.34 14.41
N VAL A 91 -10.36 -21.34 13.53
CA VAL A 91 -10.57 -19.93 13.88
C VAL A 91 -12.08 -19.65 13.91
N PRO A 92 -12.66 -19.16 15.04
CA PRO A 92 -14.08 -18.83 15.09
C PRO A 92 -14.37 -17.70 14.10
N GLY A 93 -15.33 -17.90 13.20
CA GLY A 93 -15.87 -16.79 12.40
C GLY A 93 -16.67 -15.88 13.34
N GLY A 94 -16.21 -14.66 13.56
CA GLY A 94 -16.95 -13.71 14.39
C GLY A 94 -18.13 -13.17 13.62
N LYS A 95 -19.29 -13.20 14.27
CA LYS A 95 -20.35 -12.24 14.00
C LYS A 95 -20.00 -11.00 14.80
N ASP A 96 -19.87 -9.86 14.13
CA ASP A 96 -20.03 -8.57 14.80
C ASP A 96 -21.45 -8.49 15.40
#